data_AF-A0A2W0BSI2-F1
#
_entry.id   AF-A0A2W0BSI2-F1
#
_cell.length_a   1.000
_cell.length_b   1.000
_cell.length_c   1.000
_cell.angle_alpha   90.00
_cell.angle_beta   90.00
_cell.angle_gamma   90.00
#
_symmetry.space_group_name_H-M   'P 1'
#
loop_
_entity.id
_entity.type
_entity.pdbx_description
1 polymer ?
#
loop_
_entity_poly.entity_id
_entity_poly.type
_entity_poly.pdbx_seq_one_letter_code
_entity_poly.pdbx_strand_id
1 'polypeptide(L)'
;MATKLSYDFFIPSAFKSADFSAALQKLLDTPMHQRRVDYGAFYFDVSDAEARNGQTVGLVSRHRMRNLPPTGDSRTGALDRLTLSDHQSVAEPCAFLYDSELNIVVFQRSPHVSHAAFARLVNWAADTSFVFLPVLNEDAMTRLEKLHKPRRFVLTVASPQAAEYFDDLESGLKGLAPFLRELAGGRVRIEVGVLPKSHYLSKDAILHTVGALLDRLNDEHLEKLEVDGEDEAGNNHVVDFIDGQFRGHEALAATAPRHTDIALLKDSIGKAFDTSRVYLSTQLRSRAAQPVERHQAQKKAATHVDWGFNNKISSMPEGKILRLCLLKPALVHWSIDGWATSHDTNTRDTEPGDYIVDLPTKDMTAGDEICFTFYWLTENKWEGGDYKITVHPRRVPEAEALATDLVPVHLGWHSNSRFEEVGKR
;
A
#
# COMPACT_ATOMS: atom_id res chain seq x y z
N MET A 1 -13.08 26.72 23.23
CA MET A 1 -12.27 26.49 22.02
C MET A 1 -13.21 25.95 20.96
N ALA A 2 -13.15 26.47 19.72
CA ALA A 2 -13.95 25.91 18.63
C ALA A 2 -13.48 24.47 18.36
N THR A 3 -14.41 23.52 18.33
CA THR A 3 -14.09 22.13 17.99
C THR A 3 -13.73 22.07 16.51
N LYS A 4 -12.64 21.39 16.17
CA LYS A 4 -12.12 21.29 14.81
C LYS A 4 -12.09 19.82 14.42
N LEU A 5 -12.68 19.47 13.29
CA LEU A 5 -12.50 18.16 12.68
C LEU A 5 -11.23 18.21 11.83
N SER A 6 -10.47 17.12 11.87
CA SER A 6 -9.23 16.96 11.12
C SER A 6 -9.36 15.77 10.20
N TYR A 7 -8.80 15.91 9.01
CA TYR A 7 -8.91 14.91 7.95
C TYR A 7 -7.53 14.63 7.37
N ASP A 8 -7.26 13.35 7.21
CA ASP A 8 -6.05 12.86 6.55
C ASP A 8 -6.39 12.44 5.12
N PHE A 9 -5.47 12.71 4.20
CA PHE A 9 -5.65 12.48 2.77
C PHE A 9 -4.71 11.38 2.31
N PHE A 10 -5.25 10.46 1.51
CA PHE A 10 -4.55 9.27 1.04
C PHE A 10 -4.79 9.04 -0.44
N ILE A 11 -3.84 8.37 -1.08
CA ILE A 11 -3.94 7.88 -2.45
C ILE A 11 -3.97 6.35 -2.37
N PRO A 12 -5.11 5.72 -2.72
CA PRO A 12 -5.18 4.27 -2.76
C PRO A 12 -4.31 3.77 -3.93
N SER A 13 -3.38 2.87 -3.61
CA SER A 13 -2.40 2.31 -4.54
C SER A 13 -2.41 0.80 -4.44
N ALA A 14 -2.49 0.10 -5.57
CA ALA A 14 -2.40 -1.35 -5.63
C ALA A 14 -1.07 -1.79 -6.23
N PHE A 15 -0.57 -2.96 -5.82
CA PHE A 15 0.64 -3.56 -6.38
C PHE A 15 0.51 -3.93 -7.87
N LYS A 16 -0.68 -4.40 -8.24
CA LYS A 16 -1.08 -4.63 -9.63
C LYS A 16 -1.98 -3.47 -10.04
N SER A 17 -1.93 -3.08 -11.32
CA SER A 17 -2.85 -2.09 -11.86
C SER A 17 -4.28 -2.55 -11.59
N ALA A 18 -4.94 -1.84 -10.66
CA ALA A 18 -6.28 -2.14 -10.19
C ALA A 18 -7.00 -0.83 -9.88
N ASP A 19 -8.28 -0.81 -10.21
CA ASP A 19 -9.12 0.36 -10.04
C ASP A 19 -9.78 0.34 -8.66
N PHE A 20 -9.41 1.30 -7.81
CA PHE A 20 -9.98 1.44 -6.48
C PHE A 20 -11.47 1.80 -6.53
N SER A 21 -11.90 2.56 -7.55
CA SER A 21 -13.31 2.93 -7.73
C SER A 21 -14.18 1.69 -7.93
N ALA A 22 -13.75 0.77 -8.80
CA ALA A 22 -14.42 -0.51 -9.03
C ALA A 22 -14.43 -1.39 -7.78
N ALA A 23 -13.33 -1.45 -7.02
CA ALA A 23 -13.25 -2.21 -5.78
C ALA A 23 -14.19 -1.65 -4.69
N LEU A 24 -14.23 -0.33 -4.53
CA LEU A 24 -15.13 0.35 -3.61
C LEU A 24 -16.60 0.11 -4.01
N GLN A 25 -16.92 0.21 -5.30
CA GLN A 25 -18.28 -0.08 -5.78
C GLN A 25 -18.69 -1.53 -5.48
N LYS A 26 -17.82 -2.51 -5.72
CA LYS A 26 -18.07 -3.92 -5.40
C LYS A 26 -18.33 -4.13 -3.90
N LEU A 27 -17.58 -3.46 -3.03
CA LEU A 27 -17.85 -3.44 -1.59
C LEU A 27 -19.24 -2.86 -1.30
N LEU A 28 -19.58 -1.71 -1.93
CA LEU A 28 -20.86 -1.03 -1.74
C LEU A 28 -22.06 -1.71 -2.41
N ASP A 29 -21.85 -2.72 -3.25
CA ASP A 29 -22.91 -3.56 -3.82
C ASP A 29 -23.15 -4.84 -3.01
N THR A 30 -22.16 -5.28 -2.23
CA THR A 30 -22.23 -6.48 -1.38
C THR A 30 -23.35 -6.32 -0.32
N PRO A 31 -24.10 -7.33 0.14
CA PRO A 31 -25.09 -7.13 1.20
C PRO A 31 -24.48 -6.64 2.54
N MET A 32 -25.16 -5.75 3.27
CA MET A 32 -24.65 -5.14 4.53
C MET A 32 -24.07 -6.14 5.54
N HIS A 33 -24.72 -7.30 5.74
CA HIS A 33 -24.26 -8.32 6.69
C HIS A 33 -22.93 -9.00 6.29
N GLN A 34 -22.49 -8.80 5.03
CA GLN A 34 -21.22 -9.30 4.49
C GLN A 34 -20.17 -8.18 4.38
N ARG A 35 -20.56 -6.89 4.44
CA ARG A 35 -19.63 -5.73 4.44
C ARG A 35 -19.00 -5.48 5.81
N ARG A 36 -18.43 -6.50 6.44
CA ARG A 36 -17.87 -6.36 7.79
C ARG A 36 -16.58 -7.14 7.99
N VAL A 37 -15.69 -6.57 8.81
CA VAL A 37 -14.49 -7.26 9.32
C VAL A 37 -14.63 -7.41 10.83
N ASP A 38 -14.67 -8.65 11.32
CA ASP A 38 -14.93 -9.00 12.71
C ASP A 38 -13.63 -9.22 13.50
N TYR A 39 -13.53 -8.61 14.68
CA TYR A 39 -12.41 -8.70 15.63
C TYR A 39 -12.85 -9.31 16.98
N GLY A 40 -14.00 -10.00 17.01
CA GLY A 40 -14.57 -10.68 18.16
C GLY A 40 -15.31 -9.76 19.13
N ALA A 41 -14.63 -8.78 19.71
CA ALA A 41 -15.25 -7.83 20.65
C ALA A 41 -15.99 -6.67 19.94
N PHE A 42 -15.56 -6.38 18.71
CA PHE A 42 -16.11 -5.36 17.84
C PHE A 42 -15.92 -5.77 16.36
N TYR A 43 -16.63 -5.12 15.46
CA TYR A 43 -16.41 -5.23 14.01
C TYR A 43 -16.38 -3.84 13.37
N PHE A 44 -15.86 -3.75 12.14
CA PHE A 44 -15.99 -2.56 11.30
C PHE A 44 -16.90 -2.84 10.12
N ASP A 45 -17.66 -1.84 9.68
CA ASP A 45 -18.45 -1.88 8.45
C ASP A 45 -18.25 -0.65 7.57
N VAL A 46 -18.80 -0.70 6.35
CA VAL A 46 -19.06 0.49 5.53
C VAL A 46 -20.56 0.64 5.35
N SER A 47 -21.08 1.79 5.75
CA SER A 47 -22.51 2.10 5.76
C SER A 47 -22.79 3.50 5.25
N ASP A 48 -24.06 3.74 4.92
CA ASP A 48 -24.58 5.07 4.57
C ASP A 48 -23.75 5.77 3.46
N ALA A 49 -23.29 5.01 2.47
CA ALA A 49 -22.47 5.52 1.38
C ALA A 49 -23.33 6.03 0.21
N GLU A 50 -23.05 7.25 -0.24
CA GLU A 50 -23.70 7.87 -1.38
C GLU A 50 -22.65 8.27 -2.42
N ALA A 51 -22.86 7.83 -3.67
CA ALA A 51 -22.05 8.24 -4.80
C ALA A 51 -22.75 9.35 -5.61
N ARG A 52 -22.10 10.50 -5.78
CA ARG A 52 -22.58 11.62 -6.62
C ARG A 52 -21.39 12.30 -7.30
N ASN A 53 -21.50 12.57 -8.61
CA ASN A 53 -20.51 13.36 -9.37
C ASN A 53 -19.06 12.88 -9.25
N GLY A 54 -18.81 11.57 -9.25
CA GLY A 54 -17.45 11.01 -9.10
C GLY A 54 -16.91 11.04 -7.66
N GLN A 55 -17.74 11.43 -6.69
CA GLN A 55 -17.42 11.36 -5.28
C GLN A 55 -18.29 10.34 -4.58
N THR A 56 -17.71 9.57 -3.68
CA THR A 56 -18.41 8.65 -2.77
C THR A 56 -18.18 9.10 -1.35
N VAL A 57 -19.24 9.48 -0.64
CA VAL A 57 -19.18 9.90 0.76
C VAL A 57 -19.95 8.89 1.60
N GLY A 58 -19.33 8.38 2.65
CA GLY A 58 -19.97 7.39 3.51
C GLY A 58 -19.36 7.33 4.90
N LEU A 59 -19.75 6.29 5.64
CA LEU A 59 -19.26 6.04 6.99
C LEU A 59 -18.51 4.71 7.05
N VAL A 60 -17.39 4.73 7.76
CA VAL A 60 -16.78 3.54 8.32
C VAL A 60 -17.03 3.56 9.81
N SER A 61 -17.70 2.53 10.33
CA SER A 61 -18.14 2.53 11.72
C SER A 61 -17.52 1.38 12.48
N ARG A 62 -17.05 1.64 13.70
CA ARG A 62 -16.71 0.59 14.65
C ARG A 62 -17.92 0.24 15.49
N HIS A 63 -18.30 -1.03 15.51
CA HIS A 63 -19.45 -1.53 16.24
C HIS A 63 -19.03 -2.39 17.42
N ARG A 64 -19.39 -1.97 18.64
CA ARG A 64 -19.13 -2.70 19.89
C ARG A 64 -20.39 -3.40 20.37
N MET A 65 -20.26 -4.69 20.68
CA MET A 65 -21.36 -5.52 21.22
C MET A 65 -21.07 -6.02 22.64
N ARG A 66 -19.79 -6.04 23.04
CA ARG A 66 -19.31 -6.58 24.33
C ARG A 66 -18.42 -5.56 25.03
N ASN A 67 -18.22 -5.73 26.34
CA ASN A 67 -17.39 -4.85 27.17
C ASN A 67 -17.80 -3.38 27.00
N LEU A 68 -19.11 -3.11 27.03
CA LEU A 68 -19.67 -1.77 26.86
C LEU A 68 -19.51 -0.96 28.14
N PRO A 69 -19.23 0.35 28.02
CA PRO A 69 -19.27 1.22 29.19
C PRO A 69 -20.68 1.22 29.81
N PRO A 70 -20.79 1.38 31.13
CA PRO A 70 -22.09 1.52 31.79
C PRO A 70 -22.78 2.81 31.34
N THR A 71 -24.10 2.84 31.45
CA THR A 71 -24.86 4.10 31.43
C THR A 71 -24.72 4.77 32.79
N GLY A 72 -24.84 6.10 32.83
CA GLY A 72 -24.80 6.88 34.05
C GLY A 72 -25.98 7.83 34.13
N ASP A 73 -26.66 7.87 35.28
CA ASP A 73 -27.64 8.90 35.58
C ASP A 73 -26.92 10.24 35.77
N SER A 74 -27.27 11.24 34.96
CA SER A 74 -26.59 12.55 34.94
C SER A 74 -26.85 13.42 36.16
N ARG A 75 -27.86 13.11 36.98
CA ARG A 75 -28.18 13.83 38.22
C ARG A 75 -27.62 13.15 39.46
N THR A 76 -27.64 11.83 39.50
CA THR A 76 -27.27 11.06 40.70
C THR A 76 -25.89 10.42 40.61
N GLY A 77 -25.34 10.27 39.39
CA GLY A 77 -24.08 9.56 39.14
C GLY A 77 -24.20 8.05 39.28
N ALA A 78 -25.40 7.51 39.51
CA ALA A 78 -25.63 6.07 39.58
C ALA A 78 -25.29 5.42 38.23
N LEU A 79 -24.50 4.35 38.28
CA LEU A 79 -24.12 3.58 37.10
C LEU A 79 -25.07 2.40 36.92
N ASP A 80 -25.48 2.17 35.68
CA ASP A 80 -26.29 1.02 35.30
C ASP A 80 -25.71 0.34 34.06
N ARG A 81 -26.13 -0.90 33.78
CA ARG A 81 -25.65 -1.66 32.64
C ARG A 81 -26.35 -1.18 31.36
N LEU A 82 -25.55 -0.83 30.34
CA LEU A 82 -26.07 -0.64 28.99
C LEU A 82 -26.58 -1.99 28.44
N THR A 83 -27.89 -2.08 28.23
CA THR A 83 -28.55 -3.29 27.70
C THR A 83 -28.87 -3.08 26.23
N LEU A 84 -28.38 -3.98 25.39
CA LEU A 84 -28.62 -4.02 23.94
C LEU A 84 -29.39 -5.31 23.58
N SER A 85 -30.18 -5.27 22.51
CA SER A 85 -30.71 -6.50 21.90
C SER A 85 -29.65 -7.25 21.08
N ASP A 86 -29.96 -8.48 20.66
CA ASP A 86 -29.03 -9.35 19.90
C ASP A 86 -28.53 -8.78 18.57
N HIS A 87 -29.21 -7.76 18.04
CA HIS A 87 -28.88 -7.10 16.78
C HIS A 87 -28.49 -5.62 16.96
N GLN A 88 -28.31 -5.18 18.20
CA GLN A 88 -27.88 -3.83 18.51
C GLN A 88 -26.41 -3.79 18.88
N SER A 89 -25.77 -2.70 18.49
CA SER A 89 -24.38 -2.39 18.80
C SER A 89 -24.26 -0.90 19.10
N VAL A 90 -23.28 -0.52 19.91
CA VAL A 90 -22.85 0.88 19.99
C VAL A 90 -21.89 1.13 18.83
N ALA A 91 -22.26 2.05 17.94
CA ALA A 91 -21.47 2.41 16.76
C ALA A 91 -20.71 3.72 16.97
N GLU A 92 -19.45 3.75 16.55
CA GLU A 92 -18.59 4.92 16.51
C GLU A 92 -18.30 5.23 15.04
N PRO A 93 -19.10 6.10 14.39
CA PRO A 93 -18.97 6.37 12.95
C PRO A 93 -17.82 7.33 12.65
N CYS A 94 -17.20 7.13 11.49
CA CYS A 94 -16.13 7.96 10.96
C CYS A 94 -16.39 8.23 9.48
N ALA A 95 -16.42 9.50 9.08
CA ALA A 95 -16.68 9.85 7.69
C ALA A 95 -15.47 9.59 6.80
N PHE A 96 -15.76 9.08 5.60
CA PHE A 96 -14.80 9.01 4.50
C PHE A 96 -15.39 9.67 3.24
N LEU A 97 -14.50 10.17 2.39
CA LEU A 97 -14.83 10.64 1.04
C LEU A 97 -13.82 10.03 0.08
N TYR A 98 -14.28 9.45 -1.03
CA TYR A 98 -13.44 9.06 -2.16
C TYR A 98 -13.78 9.92 -3.37
N ASP A 99 -12.78 10.54 -3.98
CA ASP A 99 -12.91 11.28 -5.24
C ASP A 99 -12.20 10.49 -6.35
N SER A 100 -12.98 10.01 -7.33
CA SER A 100 -12.47 9.16 -8.41
C SER A 100 -11.68 9.93 -9.46
N GLU A 101 -11.87 11.25 -9.57
CA GLU A 101 -11.14 12.09 -10.53
C GLU A 101 -9.69 12.28 -10.08
N LEU A 102 -9.48 12.63 -8.81
CA LEU A 102 -8.15 12.80 -8.23
C LEU A 102 -7.55 11.49 -7.69
N ASN A 103 -8.37 10.43 -7.61
CA ASN A 103 -8.03 9.18 -6.92
C ASN A 103 -7.52 9.44 -5.49
N ILE A 104 -8.33 10.14 -4.69
CA ILE A 104 -8.01 10.50 -3.31
C ILE A 104 -9.08 9.93 -2.37
N VAL A 105 -8.63 9.29 -1.30
CA VAL A 105 -9.46 8.98 -0.14
C VAL A 105 -9.16 9.98 0.97
N VAL A 106 -10.19 10.66 1.45
CA VAL A 106 -10.17 11.52 2.63
C VAL A 106 -10.78 10.73 3.78
N PHE A 107 -10.13 10.79 4.94
CA PHE A 107 -10.57 10.08 6.13
C PHE A 107 -10.58 11.02 7.33
N GLN A 108 -11.69 11.05 8.06
CA GLN A 108 -11.76 11.79 9.32
C GLN A 108 -10.83 11.14 10.35
N ARG A 109 -10.04 11.95 11.05
CA ARG A 109 -9.26 11.45 12.20
C ARG A 109 -10.20 11.04 13.33
N SER A 110 -10.07 9.79 13.75
CA SER A 110 -10.83 9.22 14.87
C SER A 110 -9.90 8.34 15.70
N PRO A 111 -10.01 8.38 17.05
CA PRO A 111 -9.27 7.47 17.93
C PRO A 111 -9.77 6.02 17.84
N HIS A 112 -10.90 5.77 17.19
CA HIS A 112 -11.57 4.46 17.19
C HIS A 112 -11.67 3.82 15.81
N VAL A 113 -11.60 4.62 14.75
CA VAL A 113 -11.69 4.14 13.36
C VAL A 113 -10.50 4.69 12.59
N SER A 114 -9.70 3.81 12.00
CA SER A 114 -8.56 4.18 11.17
C SER A 114 -8.83 3.88 9.70
N HIS A 115 -8.14 4.61 8.82
CA HIS A 115 -8.18 4.40 7.37
C HIS A 115 -7.77 2.96 6.98
N ALA A 116 -6.91 2.34 7.79
CA ALA A 116 -6.56 0.93 7.72
C ALA A 116 -7.76 -0.04 7.74
N ALA A 117 -8.72 0.20 8.65
CA ALA A 117 -9.92 -0.62 8.74
C ALA A 117 -10.73 -0.53 7.44
N PHE A 118 -10.77 0.64 6.82
CA PHE A 118 -11.42 0.86 5.53
C PHE A 118 -10.69 0.15 4.39
N ALA A 119 -9.36 0.26 4.30
CA ALA A 119 -8.58 -0.44 3.29
C ALA A 119 -8.78 -1.96 3.36
N ARG A 120 -8.83 -2.55 4.58
CA ARG A 120 -9.15 -3.99 4.76
C ARG A 120 -10.54 -4.36 4.26
N LEU A 121 -11.56 -3.52 4.51
CA LEU A 121 -12.91 -3.74 4.00
C LEU A 121 -12.94 -3.72 2.46
N VAL A 122 -12.24 -2.79 1.82
CA VAL A 122 -12.14 -2.73 0.36
C VAL A 122 -11.35 -3.91 -0.21
N ASN A 123 -10.23 -4.27 0.43
CA ASN A 123 -9.38 -5.38 0.02
C ASN A 123 -10.10 -6.73 0.14
N TRP A 124 -11.00 -6.89 1.11
CA TRP A 124 -11.86 -8.08 1.19
C TRP A 124 -12.77 -8.21 -0.04
N ALA A 125 -13.27 -7.10 -0.57
CA ALA A 125 -14.11 -7.10 -1.77
C ALA A 125 -13.29 -7.23 -3.07
N ALA A 126 -12.00 -6.87 -3.06
CA ALA A 126 -11.15 -6.79 -4.24
C ALA A 126 -10.34 -8.07 -4.49
N ASP A 127 -9.97 -8.33 -5.75
CA ASP A 127 -9.01 -9.39 -6.13
C ASP A 127 -7.54 -8.91 -6.01
N THR A 128 -7.32 -7.82 -5.29
CA THR A 128 -6.01 -7.16 -5.09
C THR A 128 -5.96 -6.49 -3.72
N SER A 129 -4.76 -6.10 -3.29
CA SER A 129 -4.55 -5.33 -2.07
C SER A 129 -4.20 -3.88 -2.41
N PHE A 130 -5.01 -2.96 -1.89
CA PHE A 130 -4.72 -1.54 -1.85
C PHE A 130 -4.02 -1.17 -0.55
N VAL A 131 -2.99 -0.33 -0.67
CA VAL A 131 -2.34 0.40 0.40
C VAL A 131 -2.65 1.89 0.24
N PHE A 132 -2.77 2.60 1.35
CA PHE A 132 -3.14 4.02 1.35
C PHE A 132 -1.88 4.86 1.57
N LEU A 133 -1.38 5.46 0.50
CA LEU A 133 -0.21 6.33 0.58
C LEU A 133 -0.62 7.72 1.07
N PRO A 134 0.04 8.31 2.07
CA PRO A 134 -0.32 9.63 2.55
C PRO A 134 -0.09 10.66 1.45
N VAL A 135 -1.03 11.58 1.27
CA VAL A 135 -0.79 12.81 0.52
C VAL A 135 0.14 13.67 1.37
N LEU A 136 1.29 14.06 0.82
CA LEU A 136 2.25 14.92 1.51
C LEU A 136 1.91 16.40 1.31
N ASN A 137 2.27 17.22 2.29
CA ASN A 137 2.24 18.67 2.19
C ASN A 137 3.35 19.18 1.23
N GLU A 138 3.33 20.48 0.93
CA GLU A 138 4.20 21.08 -0.10
C GLU A 138 5.70 20.96 0.24
N ASP A 139 6.08 21.15 1.51
CA ASP A 139 7.47 21.04 1.96
C ASP A 139 7.96 19.58 1.86
N ALA A 140 7.20 18.63 2.42
CA ALA A 140 7.54 17.21 2.36
C ALA A 140 7.57 16.67 0.92
N MET A 141 6.65 17.14 0.06
CA MET A 141 6.64 16.77 -1.35
C MET A 141 7.87 17.31 -2.08
N THR A 142 8.20 18.60 -1.89
CA THR A 142 9.38 19.23 -2.50
C THR A 142 10.66 18.48 -2.11
N ARG A 143 10.77 18.05 -0.85
CA ARG A 143 11.90 17.23 -0.38
C ARG A 143 11.90 15.84 -1.02
N LEU A 144 10.74 15.21 -1.15
CA LEU A 144 10.60 13.89 -1.78
C LEU A 144 10.93 13.91 -3.29
N GLU A 145 10.65 15.01 -3.98
CA GLU A 145 11.02 15.22 -5.39
C GLU A 145 12.53 15.40 -5.56
N LYS A 146 13.18 16.16 -4.66
CA LYS A 146 14.63 16.36 -4.65
C LYS A 146 15.39 15.10 -4.24
N LEU A 147 14.77 14.22 -3.48
CA LEU A 147 15.37 12.98 -2.97
C LEU A 147 15.56 11.96 -4.11
N HIS A 148 16.74 12.01 -4.73
CA HIS A 148 17.15 11.11 -5.81
C HIS A 148 17.85 9.86 -5.29
N LYS A 149 18.50 9.97 -4.14
CA LYS A 149 19.40 8.98 -3.58
C LYS A 149 19.00 8.65 -2.14
N PRO A 150 17.92 7.88 -1.91
CA PRO A 150 17.53 7.47 -0.57
C PRO A 150 18.66 6.65 0.08
N ARG A 151 19.09 7.04 1.28
CA ARG A 151 20.23 6.42 1.97
C ARG A 151 19.86 5.80 3.30
N ARG A 152 18.84 6.32 3.97
CA ARG A 152 18.39 5.75 5.23
C ARG A 152 16.88 5.90 5.38
N PHE A 153 16.30 4.86 5.95
CA PHE A 153 14.89 4.75 6.30
C PHE A 153 14.80 4.52 7.80
N VAL A 154 13.96 5.29 8.49
CA VAL A 154 13.79 5.22 9.94
C VAL A 154 12.33 5.03 10.28
N LEU A 155 12.05 3.98 11.04
CA LEU A 155 10.76 3.70 11.66
C LEU A 155 10.91 3.75 13.17
N THR A 156 10.06 4.49 13.88
CA THR A 156 9.97 4.46 15.34
C THR A 156 8.53 4.24 15.80
N VAL A 157 8.32 3.23 16.64
CA VAL A 157 7.03 2.86 17.23
C VAL A 157 7.16 2.93 18.74
N ALA A 158 6.29 3.69 19.42
CA ALA A 158 6.25 3.77 20.87
C ALA A 158 4.99 3.09 21.41
N SER A 159 5.16 1.87 21.89
CA SER A 159 4.18 1.21 22.74
C SER A 159 4.77 -0.03 23.41
N PRO A 160 4.44 -0.33 24.68
CA PRO A 160 4.66 -1.64 25.31
C PRO A 160 4.00 -2.81 24.55
N GLN A 161 3.02 -2.52 23.69
CA GLN A 161 2.33 -3.48 22.81
C GLN A 161 2.95 -3.53 21.41
N ALA A 162 4.13 -2.93 21.20
CA ALA A 162 4.76 -2.81 19.88
C ALA A 162 4.74 -4.13 19.09
N ALA A 163 4.92 -5.26 19.80
CA ALA A 163 4.84 -6.61 19.24
C ALA A 163 3.54 -6.91 18.49
N GLU A 164 2.37 -6.58 19.03
CA GLU A 164 1.08 -6.89 18.41
C GLU A 164 0.93 -6.25 17.03
N TYR A 165 1.54 -5.08 16.83
CA TYR A 165 1.54 -4.42 15.53
C TYR A 165 2.40 -5.12 14.48
N PHE A 166 3.39 -5.90 14.90
CA PHE A 166 4.24 -6.66 13.99
C PHE A 166 3.65 -8.03 13.64
N ASP A 167 2.80 -8.63 14.49
CA ASP A 167 2.22 -9.97 14.25
C ASP A 167 1.38 -10.04 12.96
N ASP A 168 0.66 -8.96 12.67
CA ASP A 168 -0.30 -8.85 11.57
C ASP A 168 0.28 -8.18 10.32
N LEU A 169 1.59 -7.87 10.30
CA LEU A 169 2.26 -7.38 9.10
C LEU A 169 2.53 -8.54 8.14
N GLU A 170 2.13 -8.37 6.88
CA GLU A 170 2.52 -9.28 5.78
C GLU A 170 3.96 -8.99 5.26
N SER A 171 4.74 -8.19 5.99
CA SER A 171 6.10 -7.79 5.63
C SER A 171 7.16 -8.62 6.36
N GLY A 172 8.44 -8.46 5.97
CA GLY A 172 9.59 -9.07 6.65
C GLY A 172 9.74 -8.70 8.14
N LEU A 173 8.95 -7.74 8.64
CA LEU A 173 8.95 -7.33 10.04
C LEU A 173 8.10 -8.24 10.94
N LYS A 174 7.34 -9.20 10.38
CA LYS A 174 6.49 -10.13 11.13
C LYS A 174 7.22 -10.90 12.23
N GLY A 175 8.51 -11.18 12.02
CA GLY A 175 9.36 -11.89 12.99
C GLY A 175 9.78 -11.06 14.21
N LEU A 176 9.55 -9.73 14.21
CA LEU A 176 9.94 -8.87 15.32
C LEU A 176 8.97 -8.96 16.50
N ALA A 177 7.71 -9.33 16.27
CA ALA A 177 6.72 -9.38 17.35
C ALA A 177 7.13 -10.30 18.51
N PRO A 178 7.50 -11.58 18.30
CA PRO A 178 7.87 -12.46 19.40
C PRO A 178 9.13 -11.97 20.14
N PHE A 179 10.11 -11.42 19.40
CA PHE A 179 11.34 -10.86 19.95
C PHE A 179 11.08 -9.67 20.87
N LEU A 180 10.18 -8.76 20.48
CA LEU A 180 9.83 -7.59 21.28
C LEU A 180 9.10 -7.95 22.57
N ARG A 181 8.25 -9.00 22.55
CA ARG A 181 7.59 -9.49 23.76
C ARG A 181 8.60 -10.07 24.75
N GLU A 182 9.57 -10.84 24.27
CA GLU A 182 10.63 -11.42 25.10
C GLU A 182 11.43 -10.33 25.83
N LEU A 183 11.72 -9.22 25.13
CA LEU A 183 12.49 -8.11 25.69
C LEU A 183 11.68 -7.13 26.56
N ALA A 184 10.35 -7.33 26.68
CA ALA A 184 9.44 -6.39 27.35
C ALA A 184 9.65 -4.92 26.90
N GLY A 185 9.95 -4.71 25.61
CA GLY A 185 10.34 -3.41 25.07
C GLY A 185 9.16 -2.44 24.94
N GLY A 186 9.34 -1.19 25.40
CA GLY A 186 8.33 -0.12 25.30
C GLY A 186 8.41 0.76 24.04
N ARG A 187 9.51 0.66 23.28
CA ARG A 187 9.76 1.46 22.08
C ARG A 187 10.69 0.70 21.13
N VAL A 188 10.41 0.75 19.84
CA VAL A 188 11.19 0.09 18.79
C VAL A 188 11.61 1.12 17.77
N ARG A 189 12.92 1.17 17.47
CA ARG A 189 13.47 1.98 16.39
C ARG A 189 14.18 1.07 15.41
N ILE A 190 13.74 1.09 14.16
CA ILE A 190 14.33 0.33 13.05
C ILE A 190 14.96 1.34 12.10
N GLU A 191 16.25 1.15 11.83
CA GLU A 191 17.01 1.97 10.90
C GLU A 191 17.59 1.07 9.80
N VAL A 192 17.26 1.37 8.56
CA VAL A 192 17.77 0.67 7.38
C VAL A 192 18.62 1.66 6.62
N GLY A 193 19.93 1.38 6.49
CA GLY A 193 20.88 2.24 5.81
C GLY A 193 21.57 1.56 4.63
N VAL A 194 22.23 2.35 3.79
CA VAL A 194 23.03 1.85 2.65
C VAL A 194 24.48 1.63 3.09
N LEU A 195 25.04 0.45 2.77
CA LEU A 195 26.45 0.14 3.00
C LEU A 195 27.36 0.96 2.07
N PRO A 196 28.63 1.23 2.44
CA PRO A 196 29.55 2.08 1.67
C PRO A 196 29.78 1.72 0.19
N LYS A 197 29.49 0.46 -0.20
CA LYS A 197 29.66 -0.06 -1.57
C LYS A 197 28.34 -0.39 -2.27
N SER A 198 27.20 -0.15 -1.62
CA SER A 198 25.89 -0.55 -2.14
C SER A 198 25.14 0.63 -2.78
N HIS A 199 24.19 0.32 -3.65
CA HIS A 199 23.33 1.32 -4.29
C HIS A 199 22.20 1.77 -3.34
N TYR A 200 21.67 2.97 -3.59
CA TYR A 200 20.62 3.64 -2.81
C TYR A 200 19.40 2.76 -2.54
N LEU A 201 18.65 3.04 -1.47
CA LEU A 201 17.41 2.32 -1.18
C LEU A 201 16.37 2.56 -2.28
N SER A 202 15.58 1.53 -2.61
CA SER A 202 14.52 1.63 -3.61
C SER A 202 13.38 2.54 -3.12
N LYS A 203 13.08 3.60 -3.89
CA LYS A 203 11.98 4.53 -3.60
C LYS A 203 10.63 3.81 -3.59
N ASP A 204 10.41 2.87 -4.51
CA ASP A 204 9.15 2.11 -4.58
C ASP A 204 8.99 1.17 -3.39
N ALA A 205 10.06 0.49 -2.98
CA ALA A 205 10.04 -0.37 -1.79
C ALA A 205 9.79 0.44 -0.51
N ILE A 206 10.38 1.64 -0.42
CA ILE A 206 10.13 2.59 0.67
C ILE A 206 8.67 3.02 0.70
N LEU A 207 8.14 3.55 -0.40
CA LEU A 207 6.76 4.05 -0.45
C LEU A 207 5.75 2.94 -0.17
N HIS A 208 6.03 1.73 -0.68
CA HIS A 208 5.24 0.56 -0.37
C HIS A 208 5.28 0.23 1.14
N THR A 209 6.48 0.20 1.74
CA THR A 209 6.65 -0.07 3.17
C THR A 209 5.96 1.00 4.02
N VAL A 210 6.06 2.27 3.64
CA VAL A 210 5.34 3.39 4.26
C VAL A 210 3.84 3.16 4.23
N GLY A 211 3.28 2.84 3.05
CA GLY A 211 1.85 2.55 2.90
C GLY A 211 1.39 1.38 3.75
N ALA A 212 2.15 0.28 3.77
CA ALA A 212 1.83 -0.91 4.58
C ALA A 212 1.94 -0.65 6.09
N LEU A 213 2.86 0.21 6.53
CA LEU A 213 3.02 0.58 7.93
C LEU A 213 1.92 1.54 8.39
N LEU A 214 1.57 2.55 7.60
CA LEU A 214 0.47 3.47 7.91
C LEU A 214 -0.89 2.75 7.89
N ASP A 215 -1.06 1.74 7.03
CA ASP A 215 -2.23 0.84 7.02
C ASP A 215 -2.36 -0.02 8.29
N ARG A 216 -1.37 -0.06 9.19
CA ARG A 216 -1.38 -1.01 10.32
C ARG A 216 -1.07 -0.37 11.66
N LEU A 217 -0.33 0.73 11.66
CA LEU A 217 0.02 1.51 12.83
C LEU A 217 -0.86 2.75 12.85
N ASN A 218 -1.86 2.79 13.74
CA ASN A 218 -2.58 4.03 14.01
C ASN A 218 -1.57 5.11 14.46
N ASP A 219 -1.74 6.35 13.98
CA ASP A 219 -0.87 7.50 14.25
C ASP A 219 -0.48 7.72 15.73
N GLU A 220 -1.28 7.24 16.68
CA GLU A 220 -1.00 7.40 18.11
C GLU A 220 0.22 6.58 18.61
N HIS A 221 0.66 5.57 17.86
CA HIS A 221 1.77 4.69 18.26
C HIS A 221 2.98 4.74 17.33
N LEU A 222 2.82 5.35 16.15
CA LEU A 222 3.89 5.60 15.20
C LEU A 222 4.50 6.97 15.50
N GLU A 223 5.70 7.00 16.09
CA GLU A 223 6.37 8.25 16.43
C GLU A 223 7.16 8.84 15.27
N LYS A 224 7.68 7.97 14.39
CA LYS A 224 8.59 8.40 13.34
C LYS A 224 8.52 7.50 12.11
N LEU A 225 8.42 8.10 10.94
CA LEU A 225 8.53 7.44 9.65
C LEU A 225 9.24 8.39 8.68
N GLU A 226 10.55 8.24 8.58
CA GLU A 226 11.40 9.13 7.80
C GLU A 226 12.19 8.39 6.73
N VAL A 227 12.44 9.10 5.63
CA VAL A 227 13.46 8.74 4.65
C VAL A 227 14.40 9.91 4.50
N ASP A 228 15.70 9.64 4.61
CA ASP A 228 16.74 10.59 4.30
C ASP A 228 17.63 10.12 3.17
N GLY A 229 18.23 11.09 2.49
CA GLY A 229 19.15 10.83 1.40
C GLY A 229 19.51 12.11 0.66
N GLU A 230 20.10 11.96 -0.51
CA GLU A 230 20.72 13.06 -1.23
C GLU A 230 19.96 13.43 -2.51
N ASP A 231 20.10 14.68 -2.93
CA ASP A 231 19.77 15.12 -4.28
C ASP A 231 20.93 14.84 -5.27
N GLU A 232 20.77 15.29 -6.53
CA GLU A 232 21.82 15.15 -7.54
C GLU A 232 23.10 15.93 -7.19
N ALA A 233 22.97 17.05 -6.47
CA ALA A 233 24.09 17.89 -6.05
C ALA A 233 24.76 17.40 -4.75
N GLY A 234 24.23 16.36 -4.11
CA GLY A 234 24.76 15.80 -2.87
C GLY A 234 24.26 16.48 -1.60
N ASN A 235 23.22 17.33 -1.68
CA ASN A 235 22.61 17.91 -0.47
C ASN A 235 21.66 16.90 0.17
N ASN A 236 21.64 16.88 1.51
CA ASN A 236 20.76 16.00 2.26
C ASN A 236 19.34 16.55 2.35
N HIS A 237 18.37 15.67 2.15
CA HIS A 237 16.93 15.90 2.32
C HIS A 237 16.36 14.85 3.27
N VAL A 238 15.41 15.26 4.11
CA VAL A 238 14.67 14.37 5.02
C VAL A 238 13.18 14.56 4.77
N VAL A 239 12.50 13.46 4.45
CA VAL A 239 11.06 13.39 4.26
C VAL A 239 10.46 12.64 5.43
N ASP A 240 9.66 13.33 6.24
CA ASP A 240 8.86 12.71 7.30
C ASP A 240 7.44 12.45 6.76
N PHE A 241 6.99 11.20 6.81
CA PHE A 241 5.70 10.78 6.25
C PHE A 241 4.52 10.93 7.24
N ILE A 242 4.79 11.32 8.49
CA ILE A 242 3.78 11.56 9.54
C ILE A 242 3.53 13.06 9.65
N ASP A 243 4.58 13.83 9.93
CA ASP A 243 4.50 15.28 10.08
C ASP A 243 4.42 15.98 8.71
N GLY A 244 4.96 15.33 7.67
CA GLY A 244 4.85 15.78 6.30
C GLY A 244 3.50 15.48 5.64
N GLN A 245 2.56 14.82 6.31
CA GLN A 245 1.25 14.53 5.74
C GLN A 245 0.41 15.81 5.58
N PHE A 246 -0.27 15.93 4.45
CA PHE A 246 -1.27 16.95 4.22
C PHE A 246 -2.50 16.68 5.09
N ARG A 247 -2.92 17.71 5.85
CA ARG A 247 -4.07 17.63 6.74
C ARG A 247 -5.06 18.72 6.40
N GLY A 248 -6.28 18.31 6.11
CA GLY A 248 -7.43 19.19 5.95
C GLY A 248 -8.17 19.35 7.26
N HIS A 249 -8.96 20.41 7.36
CA HIS A 249 -9.69 20.70 8.57
C HIS A 249 -10.99 21.44 8.31
N GLU A 250 -11.97 21.21 9.18
CA GLU A 250 -13.22 21.97 9.21
C GLU A 250 -13.55 22.44 10.62
N ALA A 251 -13.90 23.72 10.75
CA ALA A 251 -14.29 24.31 12.03
C ALA A 251 -15.77 24.02 12.30
N LEU A 252 -16.09 23.52 13.49
CA LEU A 252 -17.47 23.31 13.92
C LEU A 252 -17.97 24.50 14.76
N ALA A 253 -19.25 24.83 14.60
CA ALA A 253 -19.92 25.79 15.47
C ALA A 253 -19.89 25.30 16.93
N ALA A 254 -19.79 26.22 17.89
CA ALA A 254 -19.71 25.87 19.31
C ALA A 254 -20.94 25.10 19.84
N THR A 255 -22.08 25.23 19.15
CA THR A 255 -23.35 24.57 19.46
C THR A 255 -23.55 23.26 18.70
N ALA A 256 -22.62 22.87 17.82
CA ALA A 256 -22.76 21.67 17.01
C ALA A 256 -22.81 20.42 17.89
N PRO A 257 -23.71 19.46 17.61
CA PRO A 257 -23.74 18.18 18.30
C PRO A 257 -22.36 17.50 18.18
N ARG A 258 -21.83 17.04 19.32
CA ARG A 258 -20.50 16.44 19.38
C ARG A 258 -20.49 15.12 18.62
N HIS A 259 -19.60 14.98 17.63
CA HIS A 259 -19.10 13.76 16.96
C HIS A 259 -20.09 12.65 16.54
N THR A 260 -21.39 12.87 16.57
CA THR A 260 -22.40 11.80 16.35
C THR A 260 -23.48 12.16 15.33
N ASP A 261 -23.49 13.39 14.84
CA ASP A 261 -24.42 13.83 13.78
C ASP A 261 -23.85 13.43 12.41
N ILE A 262 -24.43 12.38 11.84
CA ILE A 262 -23.99 11.80 10.56
C ILE A 262 -24.02 12.82 9.42
N ALA A 263 -25.08 13.65 9.34
CA ALA A 263 -25.22 14.64 8.28
C ALA A 263 -24.13 15.70 8.39
N LEU A 264 -23.83 16.15 9.62
CA LEU A 264 -22.74 17.08 9.88
C LEU A 264 -21.37 16.49 9.50
N LEU A 265 -21.11 15.22 9.81
CA LEU A 265 -19.83 14.56 9.47
C LEU A 265 -19.63 14.49 7.95
N LYS A 266 -20.66 14.07 7.21
CA LYS A 266 -20.64 13.98 5.73
C LYS A 266 -20.48 15.35 5.07
N ASP A 267 -21.17 16.38 5.56
CA ASP A 267 -21.05 17.75 5.05
C ASP A 267 -19.66 18.33 5.33
N SER A 268 -19.14 18.11 6.55
CA SER A 268 -17.84 18.66 6.97
C SER A 268 -16.67 18.06 6.20
N ILE A 269 -16.69 16.76 5.88
CA ILE A 269 -15.63 16.14 5.07
C ILE A 269 -15.68 16.62 3.61
N GLY A 270 -16.87 16.84 3.06
CA GLY A 270 -17.04 17.43 1.73
C GLY A 270 -16.43 18.83 1.64
N LYS A 271 -16.76 19.71 2.60
CA LYS A 271 -16.18 21.07 2.67
C LYS A 271 -14.65 21.07 2.83
N ALA A 272 -14.12 20.17 3.65
CA ALA A 272 -12.68 20.03 3.83
C ALA A 272 -11.98 19.59 2.52
N PHE A 273 -12.60 18.67 1.77
CA PHE A 273 -12.10 18.25 0.46
C PHE A 273 -12.18 19.39 -0.57
N ASP A 274 -13.32 20.07 -0.68
CA ASP A 274 -13.52 21.16 -1.65
C ASP A 274 -12.53 22.31 -1.44
N THR A 275 -12.29 22.68 -0.18
CA THR A 275 -11.27 23.68 0.18
C THR A 275 -9.86 23.25 -0.24
N SER A 276 -9.58 21.94 -0.18
CA SER A 276 -8.28 21.37 -0.51
C SER A 276 -8.12 21.04 -1.99
N ARG A 277 -9.22 20.95 -2.77
CA ARG A 277 -9.24 20.41 -4.13
C ARG A 277 -8.31 21.17 -5.09
N VAL A 278 -8.23 22.50 -4.98
CA VAL A 278 -7.35 23.32 -5.82
C VAL A 278 -5.87 22.96 -5.57
N TYR A 279 -5.47 22.90 -4.30
CA TYR A 279 -4.12 22.47 -3.91
C TYR A 279 -3.81 21.05 -4.38
N LEU A 280 -4.72 20.10 -4.09
CA LEU A 280 -4.59 18.69 -4.46
C LEU A 280 -4.47 18.50 -5.98
N SER A 281 -5.31 19.17 -6.77
CA SER A 281 -5.26 19.10 -8.22
C SER A 281 -3.95 19.66 -8.80
N THR A 282 -3.38 20.68 -8.17
CA THR A 282 -2.12 21.30 -8.61
C THR A 282 -0.94 20.39 -8.31
N GLN A 283 -0.86 19.88 -7.08
CA GLN A 283 0.17 18.94 -6.62
C GLN A 283 0.11 17.57 -7.30
N LEU A 284 -1.09 17.08 -7.65
CA LEU A 284 -1.21 15.82 -8.37
C LEU A 284 -0.91 15.94 -9.87
N ARG A 285 -1.20 17.10 -10.49
CA ARG A 285 -0.82 17.34 -11.89
C ARG A 285 0.70 17.40 -12.07
N SER A 286 1.46 17.94 -11.11
CA SER A 286 2.93 17.86 -11.15
C SER A 286 3.43 16.41 -11.03
N ARG A 287 2.78 15.58 -10.21
CA ARG A 287 3.07 14.14 -10.09
C ARG A 287 2.75 13.33 -11.37
N ALA A 288 1.71 13.68 -12.13
CA ALA A 288 1.42 13.04 -13.42
C ALA A 288 2.41 13.47 -14.53
N ALA A 289 2.97 14.68 -14.42
CA ALA A 289 3.96 15.21 -15.37
C ALA A 289 5.38 14.64 -15.17
N GLN A 290 5.68 14.01 -14.03
CA GLN A 290 6.98 13.39 -13.74
C GLN A 290 6.77 12.11 -12.89
N PRO A 291 7.03 10.86 -13.36
CA PRO A 291 7.95 10.41 -14.41
C PRO A 291 7.30 9.38 -15.37
N VAL A 292 6.51 9.83 -16.34
CA VAL A 292 6.14 9.00 -17.50
C VAL A 292 7.31 8.88 -18.48
N GLU A 293 8.19 9.90 -18.53
CA GLU A 293 9.38 9.90 -19.40
C GLU A 293 10.54 9.01 -18.91
N ARG A 294 10.58 8.59 -17.63
CA ARG A 294 11.60 7.61 -17.18
C ARG A 294 11.16 6.16 -17.36
N HIS A 295 9.86 5.86 -17.24
CA HIS A 295 9.35 4.49 -17.39
C HIS A 295 9.24 4.00 -18.84
N GLN A 296 9.24 4.91 -19.82
CA GLN A 296 9.25 4.54 -21.25
C GLN A 296 10.64 4.52 -21.86
N ALA A 297 11.65 5.15 -21.25
CA ALA A 297 13.00 5.25 -21.85
C ALA A 297 13.95 4.08 -21.53
N GLN A 298 13.64 3.18 -20.58
CA GLN A 298 14.49 2.01 -20.28
C GLN A 298 13.70 0.74 -19.91
N LYS A 299 12.69 0.36 -20.70
CA LYS A 299 12.27 -1.06 -20.71
C LYS A 299 13.23 -1.87 -21.58
N LYS A 300 14.35 -2.32 -21.00
CA LYS A 300 14.91 -3.60 -21.48
C LYS A 300 13.81 -4.63 -21.26
N ALA A 301 13.35 -5.30 -22.32
CA ALA A 301 12.37 -6.36 -22.19
C ALA A 301 12.85 -7.36 -21.14
N ALA A 302 12.18 -7.42 -19.98
CA ALA A 302 12.58 -8.30 -18.88
C ALA A 302 12.67 -9.74 -19.41
N THR A 303 13.81 -10.39 -19.26
CA THR A 303 14.07 -11.74 -19.78
C THR A 303 13.46 -12.84 -18.91
N HIS A 304 12.99 -12.47 -17.71
CA HIS A 304 12.46 -13.36 -16.69
C HIS A 304 11.19 -12.77 -16.06
N VAL A 305 10.47 -13.60 -15.33
CA VAL A 305 9.28 -13.29 -14.54
C VAL A 305 9.51 -13.83 -13.14
N ASP A 306 9.28 -12.99 -12.14
CA ASP A 306 9.53 -13.34 -10.74
C ASP A 306 8.30 -13.97 -10.09
N TRP A 307 8.52 -15.06 -9.37
CA TRP A 307 7.58 -15.70 -8.47
C TRP A 307 8.17 -15.70 -7.07
N GLY A 308 7.35 -15.42 -6.06
CA GLY A 308 7.76 -15.52 -4.66
C GLY A 308 6.55 -15.67 -3.76
N PHE A 309 6.77 -15.88 -2.46
CA PHE A 309 5.68 -16.02 -1.51
C PHE A 309 4.76 -14.79 -1.44
N ASN A 310 5.32 -13.60 -1.73
CA ASN A 310 4.61 -12.33 -1.80
C ASN A 310 4.02 -12.04 -3.19
N ASN A 311 4.34 -12.87 -4.20
CA ASN A 311 3.85 -12.75 -5.57
C ASN A 311 3.68 -14.14 -6.18
N LYS A 312 2.66 -14.87 -5.74
CA LYS A 312 2.31 -16.21 -6.22
C LYS A 312 1.57 -16.12 -7.55
N ILE A 313 2.28 -15.74 -8.62
CA ILE A 313 1.71 -15.78 -9.96
C ILE A 313 1.29 -17.22 -10.29
N SER A 314 0.15 -17.37 -10.95
CA SER A 314 -0.37 -18.65 -11.45
C SER A 314 -0.22 -18.78 -12.96
N SER A 315 0.26 -17.74 -13.63
CA SER A 315 0.53 -17.76 -15.06
C SER A 315 1.68 -16.84 -15.47
N MET A 316 2.35 -17.17 -16.58
CA MET A 316 3.46 -16.39 -17.14
C MET A 316 3.44 -16.40 -18.68
N PRO A 317 3.92 -15.35 -19.37
CA PRO A 317 3.99 -15.36 -20.82
C PRO A 317 5.10 -16.29 -21.32
N GLU A 318 4.89 -16.93 -22.47
CA GLU A 318 5.89 -17.76 -23.14
C GLU A 318 7.19 -16.98 -23.46
N GLY A 319 8.30 -17.70 -23.56
CA GLY A 319 9.61 -17.09 -23.86
C GLY A 319 10.29 -16.39 -22.68
N LYS A 320 9.83 -16.61 -21.43
CA LYS A 320 10.41 -16.04 -20.20
C LYS A 320 10.99 -17.11 -19.29
N ILE A 321 12.02 -16.73 -18.55
CA ILE A 321 12.59 -17.53 -17.45
C ILE A 321 11.78 -17.27 -16.19
N LEU A 322 11.35 -18.32 -15.49
CA LEU A 322 10.73 -18.20 -14.18
C LEU A 322 11.81 -18.10 -13.12
N ARG A 323 11.86 -16.98 -12.41
CA ARG A 323 12.77 -16.76 -11.30
C ARG A 323 12.01 -16.89 -9.99
N LEU A 324 12.39 -17.85 -9.15
CA LEU A 324 11.84 -17.96 -7.80
C LEU A 324 12.68 -17.11 -6.86
N CYS A 325 12.07 -16.16 -6.15
CA CYS A 325 12.70 -15.28 -5.16
C CYS A 325 12.22 -15.65 -3.76
N LEU A 326 13.13 -16.14 -2.92
CA LEU A 326 12.86 -16.68 -1.58
C LEU A 326 13.66 -15.93 -0.52
N LEU A 327 13.10 -15.84 0.70
CA LEU A 327 13.77 -15.19 1.84
C LEU A 327 14.71 -16.13 2.62
N LYS A 328 14.76 -17.40 2.22
CA LYS A 328 15.53 -18.47 2.89
C LYS A 328 16.15 -19.40 1.85
N PRO A 329 17.30 -20.01 2.16
CA PRO A 329 17.92 -20.99 1.28
C PRO A 329 17.01 -22.21 1.14
N ALA A 330 16.75 -22.62 -0.10
CA ALA A 330 15.93 -23.78 -0.40
C ALA A 330 16.56 -24.63 -1.50
N LEU A 331 16.30 -25.93 -1.43
CA LEU A 331 16.36 -26.81 -2.59
C LEU A 331 14.98 -26.77 -3.25
N VAL A 332 14.94 -26.31 -4.50
CA VAL A 332 13.70 -26.27 -5.28
C VAL A 332 13.56 -27.58 -6.04
N HIS A 333 12.50 -28.31 -5.72
CA HIS A 333 12.09 -29.52 -6.42
C HIS A 333 11.06 -29.13 -7.47
N TRP A 334 11.28 -29.43 -8.75
CA TRP A 334 10.41 -28.95 -9.83
C TRP A 334 10.29 -29.92 -11.00
N SER A 335 9.25 -29.73 -11.81
CA SER A 335 8.90 -30.54 -12.99
C SER A 335 8.15 -29.69 -14.02
N ILE A 336 8.35 -29.99 -15.30
CA ILE A 336 7.61 -29.39 -16.43
C ILE A 336 6.68 -30.39 -17.13
N ASP A 337 6.59 -31.61 -16.62
CA ASP A 337 5.82 -32.72 -17.19
C ASP A 337 4.87 -33.36 -16.16
N GLY A 338 4.41 -32.55 -15.19
CA GLY A 338 3.44 -32.97 -14.19
C GLY A 338 3.96 -34.02 -13.20
N TRP A 339 5.23 -33.90 -12.82
CA TRP A 339 5.99 -34.82 -11.95
C TRP A 339 6.35 -36.17 -12.57
N ALA A 340 6.27 -36.33 -13.90
CA ALA A 340 6.77 -37.54 -14.56
C ALA A 340 8.31 -37.60 -14.50
N THR A 341 8.97 -36.45 -14.60
CA THR A 341 10.38 -36.24 -14.25
C THR A 341 10.49 -35.10 -13.23
N SER A 342 11.47 -35.19 -12.34
CA SER A 342 11.70 -34.19 -11.30
C SER A 342 13.17 -33.78 -11.24
N HIS A 343 13.40 -32.50 -10.97
CA HIS A 343 14.71 -31.89 -10.88
C HIS A 343 14.85 -31.13 -9.57
N ASP A 344 16.07 -31.12 -9.04
CA ASP A 344 16.41 -30.39 -7.82
C ASP A 344 17.45 -29.31 -8.14
N THR A 345 17.14 -28.07 -7.77
CA THR A 345 18.05 -26.93 -7.96
C THR A 345 18.15 -26.11 -6.68
N ASN A 346 19.36 -25.94 -6.16
CA ASN A 346 19.59 -25.06 -5.01
C ASN A 346 19.40 -23.59 -5.40
N THR A 347 18.78 -22.81 -4.52
CA THR A 347 18.82 -21.36 -4.63
C THR A 347 20.22 -20.83 -4.43
N ARG A 348 20.60 -19.79 -5.19
CA ARG A 348 21.81 -19.00 -4.96
C ARG A 348 21.48 -17.73 -4.20
N ASP A 349 22.36 -17.34 -3.28
CA ASP A 349 22.28 -16.06 -2.59
C ASP A 349 22.56 -14.91 -3.57
N THR A 350 21.83 -13.80 -3.42
CA THR A 350 22.01 -12.60 -4.24
C THR A 350 22.41 -11.35 -3.48
N GLU A 351 22.63 -11.41 -2.17
CA GLU A 351 23.05 -10.28 -1.31
C GLU A 351 22.34 -8.93 -1.68
N PRO A 352 21.22 -8.57 -1.02
CA PRO A 352 21.05 -8.63 0.43
C PRO A 352 19.85 -9.50 0.84
N GLY A 353 20.09 -10.79 1.11
CA GLY A 353 19.12 -11.66 1.80
C GLY A 353 18.07 -12.35 0.93
N ASP A 354 18.11 -12.15 -0.39
CA ASP A 354 17.25 -12.86 -1.33
C ASP A 354 17.98 -14.08 -1.92
N TYR A 355 17.32 -15.23 -1.86
CA TYR A 355 17.74 -16.49 -2.45
C TYR A 355 16.95 -16.71 -3.74
N ILE A 356 17.65 -16.78 -4.86
CA ILE A 356 16.99 -16.94 -6.16
C ILE A 356 17.36 -18.24 -6.86
N VAL A 357 16.43 -18.75 -7.66
CA VAL A 357 16.71 -19.79 -8.66
C VAL A 357 15.99 -19.46 -9.96
N ASP A 358 16.68 -19.64 -11.08
CA ASP A 358 16.13 -19.49 -12.42
C ASP A 358 15.76 -20.89 -12.94
N LEU A 359 14.46 -21.14 -13.17
CA LEU A 359 13.98 -22.39 -13.75
C LEU A 359 13.97 -22.30 -15.29
N PRO A 360 14.25 -23.40 -16.02
CA PRO A 360 14.49 -23.39 -17.46
C PRO A 360 13.18 -23.33 -18.28
N THR A 361 12.34 -22.33 -18.03
CA THR A 361 11.01 -22.19 -18.64
C THR A 361 11.00 -21.40 -19.95
N LYS A 362 12.17 -20.99 -20.44
CA LYS A 362 12.29 -20.11 -21.62
C LYS A 362 11.69 -20.73 -22.88
N ASP A 363 11.81 -22.04 -23.02
CA ASP A 363 11.38 -22.77 -24.22
C ASP A 363 9.98 -23.38 -24.05
N MET A 364 9.29 -23.09 -22.94
CA MET A 364 7.91 -23.50 -22.72
C MET A 364 6.94 -22.64 -23.55
N THR A 365 5.91 -23.29 -24.07
CA THR A 365 4.90 -22.73 -24.97
C THR A 365 3.56 -22.55 -24.28
N ALA A 366 2.69 -21.72 -24.86
CA ALA A 366 1.34 -21.51 -24.32
C ALA A 366 0.59 -22.83 -24.09
N GLY A 367 0.13 -23.04 -22.85
CA GLY A 367 -0.54 -24.26 -22.39
C GLY A 367 0.35 -25.16 -21.53
N ASP A 368 1.68 -25.02 -21.58
CA ASP A 368 2.59 -25.80 -20.76
C ASP A 368 2.49 -25.40 -19.28
N GLU A 369 2.80 -26.34 -18.39
CA GLU A 369 2.76 -26.13 -16.94
C GLU A 369 4.10 -26.44 -16.29
N ILE A 370 4.50 -25.59 -15.33
CA ILE A 370 5.61 -25.87 -14.43
C ILE A 370 5.08 -26.05 -13.01
N CYS A 371 5.47 -27.16 -12.39
CA CYS A 371 5.16 -27.51 -11.01
C CYS A 371 6.43 -27.44 -10.16
N PHE A 372 6.35 -26.92 -8.94
CA PHE A 372 7.49 -26.91 -8.03
C PHE A 372 7.07 -26.86 -6.55
N THR A 373 7.99 -27.25 -5.68
CA THR A 373 7.88 -27.14 -4.23
C THR A 373 9.27 -26.89 -3.61
N PHE A 374 9.32 -26.62 -2.31
CA PHE A 374 10.54 -26.22 -1.61
C PHE A 374 10.88 -27.19 -0.48
N TYR A 375 12.14 -27.61 -0.45
CA TYR A 375 12.76 -28.15 0.76
C TYR A 375 13.61 -27.05 1.41
N TRP A 376 13.20 -26.61 2.58
CA TRP A 376 13.85 -25.52 3.30
C TRP A 376 15.11 -26.01 4.00
N LEU A 377 16.27 -25.52 3.57
CA LEU A 377 17.56 -26.01 4.04
C LEU A 377 17.84 -25.63 5.50
N THR A 378 17.31 -24.49 5.97
CA THR A 378 17.48 -24.05 7.36
C THR A 378 16.61 -24.85 8.32
N GLU A 379 15.36 -25.16 7.94
CA GLU A 379 14.40 -25.86 8.78
C GLU A 379 14.38 -27.39 8.60
N ASN A 380 15.10 -27.92 7.61
CA ASN A 380 15.09 -29.34 7.23
C ASN A 380 13.67 -29.92 7.07
N LYS A 381 12.82 -29.18 6.35
CA LYS A 381 11.42 -29.59 6.11
C LYS A 381 10.95 -29.21 4.71
N TRP A 382 9.99 -29.97 4.21
CA TRP A 382 9.23 -29.62 3.01
C TRP A 382 8.19 -28.52 3.30
N GLU A 383 7.89 -27.72 2.29
CA GLU A 383 6.87 -26.66 2.30
C GLU A 383 5.44 -27.19 2.50
N GLY A 384 5.19 -28.46 2.21
CA GLY A 384 3.91 -29.13 2.47
C GLY A 384 2.85 -28.95 1.38
N GLY A 385 3.22 -28.42 0.22
CA GLY A 385 2.35 -28.33 -0.95
C GLY A 385 3.10 -27.96 -2.23
N ASP A 386 2.44 -28.19 -3.37
CA ASP A 386 2.99 -27.90 -4.70
C ASP A 386 2.40 -26.60 -5.26
N TYR A 387 3.22 -25.90 -6.02
CA TYR A 387 2.85 -24.70 -6.77
C TYR A 387 2.84 -25.00 -8.26
N LYS A 388 1.93 -24.35 -8.99
CA LYS A 388 1.76 -24.52 -10.44
C LYS A 388 1.68 -23.19 -11.17
N ILE A 389 2.31 -23.10 -12.33
CA ILE A 389 2.25 -21.94 -13.22
C ILE A 389 1.96 -22.42 -14.64
N THR A 390 0.91 -21.86 -15.24
CA THR A 390 0.55 -22.11 -16.65
C THR A 390 1.14 -21.04 -17.57
N VAL A 391 1.73 -21.47 -18.68
CA VAL A 391 2.28 -20.57 -19.69
C VAL A 391 1.17 -20.07 -20.62
N HIS A 392 1.13 -18.77 -20.91
CA HIS A 392 0.16 -18.15 -21.82
C HIS A 392 0.85 -17.46 -23.02
N PRO A 393 0.13 -17.23 -24.13
CA PRO A 393 0.70 -16.59 -25.31
C PRO A 393 1.26 -15.21 -24.98
N ARG A 394 2.39 -14.85 -25.56
CA ARG A 394 2.98 -13.52 -25.35
C ARG A 394 2.05 -12.46 -25.96
N ARG A 395 1.51 -11.58 -25.13
CA ARG A 395 0.73 -10.43 -25.62
C ARG A 395 1.68 -9.41 -26.24
N VAL A 396 1.68 -9.34 -27.58
CA VAL A 396 2.30 -8.23 -28.31
C VAL A 396 1.40 -7.01 -28.11
N PRO A 397 1.90 -5.85 -27.63
CA PRO A 397 1.11 -4.64 -27.58
C PRO A 397 0.64 -4.27 -28.98
N GLU A 398 -0.67 -4.03 -29.14
CA GLU A 398 -1.35 -3.64 -30.38
C GLU A 398 -0.77 -2.37 -31.04
N ALA A 399 0.05 -1.61 -30.29
CA ALA A 399 0.78 -0.44 -30.77
C ALA A 399 1.92 -0.75 -31.76
N GLU A 400 2.49 -1.97 -31.79
CA GLU A 400 3.53 -2.36 -32.75
C GLU A 400 2.96 -2.85 -34.10
N ALA A 401 1.69 -3.26 -34.15
CA ALA A 401 1.05 -3.77 -35.37
C ALA A 401 0.43 -2.66 -36.25
N LEU A 402 0.21 -1.46 -35.71
CA LEU A 402 -0.41 -0.34 -36.43
C LEU A 402 0.61 0.63 -37.08
N ALA A 403 1.92 0.38 -36.94
CA ALA A 403 2.96 1.30 -37.39
C ALA A 403 3.39 1.12 -38.87
N THR A 404 2.65 0.37 -39.69
CA THR A 404 3.01 0.15 -41.11
C THR A 404 2.22 1.01 -42.10
N ASP A 405 1.16 1.72 -41.70
CA ASP A 405 0.25 2.40 -42.65
C ASP A 405 -0.09 3.87 -42.36
N LEU A 406 0.81 4.64 -41.72
CA LEU A 406 0.60 6.10 -41.57
C LEU A 406 1.75 6.92 -42.17
N VAL A 407 1.41 7.61 -43.27
CA VAL A 407 2.21 8.64 -43.94
C VAL A 407 2.48 9.82 -42.98
N PRO A 408 3.70 10.40 -42.91
CA PRO A 408 3.99 11.45 -41.96
C PRO A 408 3.40 12.80 -42.39
N VAL A 409 2.64 13.45 -41.50
CA VAL A 409 2.37 14.89 -41.58
C VAL A 409 3.49 15.61 -40.82
N HIS A 410 4.33 16.34 -41.56
CA HIS A 410 5.38 17.19 -41.02
C HIS A 410 4.80 18.32 -40.18
N LEU A 411 5.13 18.35 -38.89
CA LEU A 411 5.19 19.57 -38.08
C LEU A 411 6.62 19.67 -37.54
N GLY A 412 7.42 20.47 -38.23
CA GLY A 412 8.86 20.56 -38.04
C GLY A 412 9.27 21.11 -36.69
N TRP A 413 10.32 20.49 -36.13
CA TRP A 413 11.29 21.14 -35.27
C TRP A 413 12.68 20.66 -35.69
N HIS A 414 13.50 21.60 -36.17
CA HIS A 414 14.90 21.34 -36.51
C HIS A 414 15.71 21.04 -35.25
N SER A 415 16.44 19.93 -35.28
CA SER A 415 17.55 19.64 -34.37
C SER A 415 18.70 20.62 -34.62
N ASN A 416 19.30 21.17 -33.56
CA ASN A 416 20.65 21.68 -33.64
C ASN A 416 21.47 21.13 -32.47
N SER A 417 21.97 19.92 -32.65
CA SER A 417 23.05 19.34 -31.86
C SER A 417 24.38 19.85 -32.44
N ARG A 418 25.06 20.73 -31.70
CA ARG A 418 26.50 20.94 -31.84
C ARG A 418 27.18 20.36 -30.61
N PHE A 419 27.70 19.15 -30.76
CA PHE A 419 28.83 18.68 -29.97
C PHE A 419 30.06 19.46 -30.46
N GLU A 420 30.65 20.29 -29.59
CA GLU A 420 32.02 20.76 -29.77
C GLU A 420 32.96 19.67 -29.26
N GLU A 421 33.72 19.09 -30.19
CA GLU A 421 34.99 18.42 -29.91
C GLU A 421 35.99 19.45 -29.39
N VAL A 422 36.45 19.27 -28.15
CA VAL A 422 37.69 19.88 -27.68
C VAL A 422 38.76 18.79 -27.66
N GLY A 423 39.59 18.78 -28.70
CA GLY A 423 40.75 17.91 -28.78
C GLY A 423 41.85 18.29 -27.79
N LYS A 424 42.71 17.33 -27.47
CA LYS A 424 44.11 17.55 -27.06
C LYS A 424 44.98 16.36 -27.46
N ARG A 425 45.80 16.65 -28.49
CA ARG A 425 47.15 16.15 -28.83
C ARG A 425 47.36 14.67 -29.13
#